data_AF-A0A7C5D3H1-F1
#
_entry.id   AF-A0A7C5D3H1-F1
#
_cell.length_a   1.000
_cell.length_b   1.000
_cell.length_c   1.000
_cell.angle_alpha   90.00
_cell.angle_beta   90.00
_cell.angle_gamma   90.00
#
_symmetry.space_group_name_H-M   'P 1'
#
loop_
_entity.id
_entity.type
_entity.pdbx_description
1 polymer ?
#
loop_
_entity_poly.entity_id
_entity_poly.type
_entity_poly.pdbx_seq_one_letter_code
_entity_poly.pdbx_strand_id
1 'polypeptide(L)'
;MGPGSPSVWHNVTLLTVKPLALMSVFYTIRFFAFTQYRYFFWAAAITLLSIFAKPSYIIIFLPALVVYMLFKKYFDKRQLWFASTIILFSLAALVYQYTHEFGKGKDSSIIFDFLGVWSIYTPSVTVSVLMALGLPFLITLFNYQSVKKNEYIKFSWLLVLFAFILFACFAEGGERYSDGNFSWSWHLSLSFIYLFTIIEFFKQYFLMPAVVRYSLLAIMLYQVYVGWYFLVEMINGVAFNSSYDSFPFFFG
;
A
#
# COMPACT_ATOMS: atom_id res chain seq x y z
N MET A 1 -12.37 8.04 -4.10
CA MET A 1 -11.24 8.92 -3.74
C MET A 1 -11.61 9.69 -2.48
N GLY A 2 -10.64 9.98 -1.61
CA GLY A 2 -10.81 10.40 -0.21
C GLY A 2 -9.59 9.94 0.62
N PRO A 3 -9.74 9.33 1.80
CA PRO A 3 -8.62 8.82 2.63
C PRO A 3 -7.69 7.79 1.98
N GLY A 4 -8.11 7.24 0.84
CA GLY A 4 -7.51 6.06 0.25
C GLY A 4 -8.24 4.80 0.73
N SER A 5 -8.62 3.93 -0.20
CA SER A 5 -9.27 2.65 0.10
C SER A 5 -8.34 1.50 -0.32
N PRO A 6 -8.29 0.41 0.47
CA PRO A 6 -7.58 -0.81 0.06
C PRO A 6 -8.22 -1.46 -1.19
N SER A 7 -9.46 -1.13 -1.52
CA SER A 7 -10.25 -1.75 -2.60
C SER A 7 -10.50 -0.77 -3.76
N VAL A 8 -9.42 -0.42 -4.48
CA VAL A 8 -9.51 0.28 -5.77
C VAL A 8 -10.01 -0.68 -6.85
N TRP A 9 -11.12 -0.33 -7.50
CA TRP A 9 -11.81 -1.17 -8.50
C TRP A 9 -11.65 -0.67 -9.95
N HIS A 10 -11.44 0.63 -10.17
CA HIS A 10 -11.40 1.23 -11.52
C HIS A 10 -10.02 1.14 -12.20
N ASN A 11 -8.96 0.80 -11.46
CA ASN A 11 -7.60 0.76 -12.00
C ASN A 11 -7.15 -0.68 -12.28
N VAL A 12 -7.31 -1.13 -13.53
CA VAL A 12 -6.98 -2.49 -13.97
C VAL A 12 -5.51 -2.84 -13.72
N THR A 13 -4.57 -1.94 -14.03
CA THR A 13 -3.14 -2.18 -13.78
C THR A 13 -2.82 -2.36 -12.30
N LEU A 14 -3.53 -1.64 -11.42
CA LEU A 14 -3.40 -1.81 -9.97
C LEU A 14 -3.99 -3.14 -9.50
N LEU A 15 -5.11 -3.59 -10.08
CA LEU A 15 -5.69 -4.91 -9.81
C LEU A 15 -4.72 -6.03 -10.24
N THR A 16 -4.00 -5.85 -11.35
CA THR A 16 -2.99 -6.79 -11.84
C THR A 16 -1.74 -6.82 -10.96
N VAL A 17 -1.25 -5.66 -10.50
CA VAL A 17 -0.01 -5.62 -9.69
C VAL A 17 -0.22 -6.12 -8.25
N LYS A 18 -1.43 -5.96 -7.68
CA LYS A 18 -1.76 -6.41 -6.32
C LYS A 18 -1.36 -7.86 -5.99
N PRO A 19 -1.79 -8.89 -6.75
CA PRO A 19 -1.40 -10.27 -6.48
C PRO A 19 0.10 -10.51 -6.65
N LEU A 20 0.74 -9.88 -7.64
CA LEU A 20 2.20 -9.98 -7.86
C LEU A 20 2.98 -9.38 -6.69
N ALA A 21 2.61 -8.18 -6.27
CA ALA A 21 3.23 -7.49 -5.15
C ALA A 21 3.00 -8.24 -3.82
N LEU A 22 1.81 -8.82 -3.61
CA LEU A 22 1.55 -9.70 -2.46
C LEU A 22 2.47 -10.93 -2.46
N MET A 23 2.61 -11.61 -3.61
CA MET A 23 3.52 -12.74 -3.75
C MET A 23 4.98 -12.33 -3.57
N SER A 24 5.37 -11.16 -4.09
CA SER A 24 6.71 -10.58 -3.90
C SER A 24 7.01 -10.39 -2.40
N VAL A 25 6.10 -9.78 -1.63
CA VAL A 25 6.24 -9.66 -0.16
C VAL A 25 6.37 -11.04 0.49
N PHE A 26 5.51 -11.99 0.10
CA PHE A 26 5.51 -13.33 0.66
C PHE A 26 6.85 -14.05 0.45
N TYR A 27 7.32 -14.12 -0.80
CA TYR A 27 8.57 -14.79 -1.14
C TYR A 27 9.79 -14.07 -0.58
N THR A 28 9.76 -12.73 -0.53
CA THR A 28 10.84 -11.95 0.10
C THR A 28 10.98 -12.34 1.57
N ILE A 29 9.90 -12.31 2.35
CA ILE A 29 9.96 -12.68 3.77
C ILE A 29 10.41 -14.14 3.95
N ARG A 30 9.91 -15.06 3.12
CA ARG A 30 10.35 -16.47 3.15
C ARG A 30 11.83 -16.62 2.78
N PHE A 31 12.33 -15.83 1.83
CA PHE A 31 13.75 -15.82 1.48
C PHE A 31 14.61 -15.33 2.66
N PHE A 32 14.23 -14.24 3.34
CA PHE A 32 14.98 -13.77 4.51
C PHE A 32 14.90 -14.73 5.70
N ALA A 33 13.81 -15.47 5.86
CA ALA A 33 13.66 -16.46 6.93
C ALA A 33 14.48 -17.74 6.70
N PHE A 34 14.58 -18.23 5.46
CA PHE A 34 15.17 -19.56 5.16
C PHE A 34 16.42 -19.51 4.27
N THR A 35 16.69 -18.40 3.58
CA THR A 35 17.83 -18.19 2.65
C THR A 35 17.97 -19.25 1.53
N GLN A 36 16.85 -19.85 1.13
CA GLN A 36 16.78 -20.89 0.09
C GLN A 36 16.70 -20.28 -1.32
N TYR A 37 17.40 -20.87 -2.29
CA TYR A 37 17.42 -20.39 -3.68
C TYR A 37 16.06 -20.37 -4.36
N ARG A 38 15.15 -21.31 -4.03
CA ARG A 38 13.78 -21.27 -4.56
C ARG A 38 13.05 -19.98 -4.21
N TYR A 39 13.24 -19.49 -2.98
CA TYR A 39 12.59 -18.26 -2.53
C TYR A 39 13.28 -17.03 -3.08
N PHE A 40 14.61 -17.07 -3.24
CA PHE A 40 15.35 -16.05 -3.97
C PHE A 40 14.80 -15.87 -5.39
N PHE A 41 14.70 -16.97 -6.15
CA PHE A 41 14.27 -16.93 -7.55
C PHE A 41 12.85 -16.39 -7.67
N TRP A 42 11.90 -16.92 -6.91
CA TRP A 42 10.51 -16.45 -6.97
C TRP A 42 10.35 -15.03 -6.45
N ALA A 43 11.05 -14.64 -5.37
CA ALA A 43 11.03 -13.26 -4.90
C ALA A 43 11.57 -12.32 -5.98
N ALA A 44 12.68 -12.65 -6.63
CA ALA A 44 13.27 -11.81 -7.66
C ALA A 44 12.39 -11.73 -8.90
N ALA A 45 12.01 -12.87 -9.47
CA ALA A 45 11.21 -12.94 -10.70
C ALA A 45 9.88 -12.20 -10.56
N ILE A 46 9.15 -12.43 -9.46
CA ILE A 46 7.83 -11.82 -9.24
C ILE A 46 7.96 -10.32 -8.97
N THR A 47 8.99 -9.90 -8.22
CA THR A 47 9.24 -8.47 -7.97
C THR A 47 9.55 -7.76 -9.28
N LEU A 48 10.40 -8.32 -10.14
CA LEU A 48 10.70 -7.73 -11.45
C LEU A 48 9.47 -7.73 -12.38
N LEU A 49 8.68 -8.80 -12.36
CA LEU A 49 7.43 -8.87 -13.13
C LEU A 49 6.43 -7.78 -12.71
N SER A 50 6.38 -7.45 -11.41
CA SER A 50 5.48 -6.40 -10.90
C SER A 50 5.78 -5.01 -11.49
N ILE A 51 7.02 -4.74 -11.89
CA ILE A 51 7.43 -3.46 -12.49
C ILE A 51 6.73 -3.26 -13.84
N PHE A 52 6.61 -4.33 -14.62
CA PHE A 52 5.91 -4.31 -15.91
C PHE A 52 4.40 -4.15 -15.75
N ALA A 53 3.82 -4.66 -14.66
CA ALA A 53 2.41 -4.45 -14.36
C ALA A 53 2.13 -2.99 -13.95
N LYS A 54 2.90 -2.47 -12.99
CA LYS A 54 2.89 -1.06 -12.59
C LYS A 54 4.08 -0.72 -11.68
N PRO A 55 4.90 0.31 -11.97
CA PRO A 55 6.07 0.65 -11.15
C PRO A 55 5.72 1.15 -9.74
N SER A 56 4.47 1.54 -9.47
CA SER A 56 4.03 2.04 -8.15
C SER A 56 4.41 1.15 -6.95
N TYR A 57 4.51 -0.17 -7.13
CA TYR A 57 4.96 -1.07 -6.06
C TYR A 57 6.46 -0.95 -5.79
N ILE A 58 7.29 -0.93 -6.85
CA ILE A 58 8.73 -1.03 -6.68
C ILE A 58 9.31 0.21 -6.00
N ILE A 59 8.72 1.38 -6.25
CA ILE A 59 9.12 2.66 -5.65
C ILE A 59 9.05 2.61 -4.12
N ILE A 60 8.05 1.94 -3.54
CA ILE A 60 7.92 1.78 -2.08
C ILE A 60 8.60 0.51 -1.55
N PHE A 61 8.71 -0.53 -2.38
CA PHE A 61 9.31 -1.80 -1.98
C PHE A 61 10.82 -1.68 -1.77
N LEU A 62 11.54 -1.00 -2.67
CA LEU A 62 13.00 -0.84 -2.55
C LEU A 62 13.44 -0.18 -1.23
N PRO A 63 12.92 1.00 -0.86
CA PRO A 63 13.31 1.61 0.41
C PRO A 63 12.82 0.79 1.62
N ALA A 64 11.63 0.16 1.54
CA ALA A 64 11.16 -0.74 2.58
C ALA A 64 12.09 -1.96 2.78
N LEU A 65 12.59 -2.55 1.68
CA LEU A 65 13.54 -3.66 1.70
C LEU A 65 14.85 -3.26 2.38
N VAL A 66 15.42 -2.11 1.99
CA VAL A 66 16.66 -1.61 2.58
C VAL A 66 16.51 -1.41 4.08
N VAL A 67 15.46 -0.69 4.51
CA VAL A 67 15.20 -0.44 5.94
C VAL A 67 14.94 -1.75 6.70
N TYR A 68 14.19 -2.68 6.11
CA TYR A 68 13.93 -3.99 6.71
C TYR A 68 15.24 -4.77 6.93
N MET A 69 16.14 -4.79 5.93
CA MET A 69 17.45 -5.42 6.06
C MET A 69 18.31 -4.78 7.15
N LEU A 70 18.32 -3.45 7.22
CA LEU A 70 19.07 -2.71 8.24
C LEU A 70 18.57 -3.04 9.66
N PHE A 71 17.25 -3.00 9.89
CA PHE A 71 16.68 -3.30 11.21
C PHE A 71 16.91 -4.74 11.64
N LYS A 72 16.91 -5.67 10.69
CA LYS A 72 17.12 -7.10 10.96
C LYS A 72 18.57 -7.53 10.92
N LYS A 73 19.48 -6.62 10.57
CA LYS A 73 20.91 -6.89 10.36
C LYS A 73 21.15 -8.02 9.35
N TYR A 74 20.34 -8.06 8.30
CA TYR A 74 20.44 -9.05 7.22
C TYR A 74 21.51 -8.63 6.21
N PHE A 75 22.75 -9.09 6.44
CA PHE A 75 23.91 -8.77 5.61
C PHE A 75 24.63 -10.01 5.08
N ASP A 76 23.97 -11.16 5.07
CA ASP A 76 24.57 -12.36 4.47
C ASP A 76 24.78 -12.16 2.98
N LYS A 77 25.82 -12.79 2.42
CA LYS A 77 26.16 -12.71 0.98
C LYS A 77 24.91 -12.90 0.11
N ARG A 78 24.09 -13.93 0.35
CA ARG A 78 22.88 -14.18 -0.46
C ARG A 78 21.85 -13.05 -0.37
N GLN A 79 21.67 -12.46 0.82
CA GLN A 79 20.71 -11.38 1.05
C GLN A 79 21.17 -10.09 0.37
N LEU A 80 22.47 -9.78 0.45
CA LEU A 80 23.07 -8.66 -0.28
C LEU A 80 22.97 -8.86 -1.79
N TRP A 81 23.25 -10.07 -2.29
CA TRP A 81 23.09 -10.39 -3.71
C TRP A 81 21.64 -10.23 -4.17
N PHE A 82 20.68 -10.66 -3.37
CA PHE A 82 19.25 -10.45 -3.64
C PHE A 82 18.92 -8.96 -3.74
N ALA A 83 19.28 -8.19 -2.73
CA ALA A 83 19.01 -6.76 -2.68
C ALA A 83 19.66 -6.01 -3.85
N SER A 84 20.95 -6.27 -4.13
CA SER A 84 21.65 -5.67 -5.25
C SER A 84 21.02 -6.03 -6.59
N THR A 85 20.62 -7.29 -6.80
CA THR A 85 19.94 -7.71 -8.03
C THR A 85 18.63 -6.95 -8.20
N ILE A 86 17.79 -6.93 -7.16
CA ILE A 86 16.50 -6.24 -7.23
C ILE A 86 16.69 -4.73 -7.45
N ILE A 87 17.60 -4.09 -6.72
CA ILE A 87 17.86 -2.65 -6.86
C ILE A 87 18.36 -2.32 -8.26
N LEU A 88 19.38 -3.02 -8.78
CA LEU A 88 19.97 -2.73 -10.08
C LEU A 88 18.96 -2.89 -11.22
N PHE A 89 18.26 -4.02 -11.26
CA PHE A 89 17.26 -4.26 -12.30
C PHE A 89 16.07 -3.32 -12.20
N SER A 90 15.64 -2.98 -10.97
CA SER A 90 14.54 -2.05 -10.77
C SER A 90 14.91 -0.63 -11.19
N LEU A 91 16.11 -0.16 -10.85
CA LEU A 91 16.60 1.14 -11.29
C LEU A 91 16.71 1.20 -12.82
N ALA A 92 17.25 0.16 -13.46
CA ALA A 92 17.32 0.10 -14.92
C ALA A 92 15.92 0.15 -15.56
N ALA A 93 14.96 -0.59 -15.03
CA ALA A 93 13.58 -0.59 -15.52
C ALA A 93 12.88 0.76 -15.30
N LEU A 94 13.07 1.40 -14.14
CA LEU A 94 12.51 2.72 -13.85
C LEU A 94 13.11 3.82 -14.72
N VAL A 95 14.42 3.79 -14.97
CA VAL A 95 15.08 4.75 -15.89
C VAL A 95 14.57 4.54 -17.32
N TYR A 96 14.43 3.29 -17.76
CA TYR A 96 13.85 2.98 -19.05
C TYR A 96 12.41 3.52 -19.17
N GLN A 97 11.55 3.27 -18.19
CA GLN A 97 10.18 3.80 -18.17
C GLN A 97 10.17 5.33 -18.15
N TYR A 98 11.00 5.95 -17.30
CA TYR A 98 11.11 7.40 -17.21
C TYR A 98 11.51 8.03 -18.54
N THR A 99 12.57 7.52 -19.19
CA THR A 99 13.02 8.05 -20.49
C THR A 99 11.98 7.86 -21.60
N HIS A 100 11.20 6.78 -21.58
CA HIS A 100 10.20 6.51 -22.61
C HIS A 100 8.88 7.28 -22.42
N GLU A 101 8.48 7.50 -21.16
CA GLU A 101 7.25 8.22 -20.82
C GLU A 101 7.45 9.74 -20.73
N PHE A 102 8.56 10.20 -20.16
CA PHE A 102 8.84 11.62 -19.93
C PHE A 102 9.70 12.25 -21.04
N GLY A 103 10.44 11.45 -21.82
CA GLY A 103 11.33 11.96 -22.87
C GLY A 103 10.63 12.41 -24.17
N LYS A 104 9.31 12.25 -24.30
CA LYS A 104 8.55 12.51 -25.54
C LYS A 104 7.76 13.83 -25.56
N GLY A 105 8.10 14.81 -24.72
CA GLY A 105 7.72 16.21 -24.97
C GLY A 105 6.37 16.67 -24.40
N LYS A 106 6.03 16.28 -23.18
CA LYS A 106 5.06 17.03 -22.37
C LYS A 106 5.71 17.40 -21.05
N ASP A 107 5.34 18.56 -20.49
CA ASP A 107 5.78 19.15 -19.21
C ASP A 107 5.44 18.29 -17.96
N SER A 108 5.58 16.98 -18.07
CA SER A 108 5.55 16.06 -16.95
C SER A 108 6.88 16.18 -16.20
N SER A 109 6.84 16.87 -15.07
CA SER A 109 7.95 16.94 -14.12
C SER A 109 7.51 16.28 -12.81
N ILE A 110 8.45 15.74 -12.05
CA ILE A 110 8.15 15.36 -10.66
C ILE A 110 8.46 16.60 -9.82
N ILE A 111 7.44 17.10 -9.12
CA ILE A 111 7.56 18.25 -8.23
C ILE A 111 7.49 17.80 -6.78
N PHE A 112 8.14 18.56 -5.91
CA PHE A 112 7.96 18.42 -4.47
C PHE A 112 6.80 19.31 -4.06
N ASP A 113 5.73 18.70 -3.55
CA ASP A 113 4.58 19.39 -3.01
C ASP A 113 4.08 18.65 -1.77
N PHE A 114 4.22 19.30 -0.62
CA PHE A 114 3.88 18.68 0.66
C PHE A 114 2.37 18.73 0.89
N LEU A 115 1.72 17.56 0.85
CA LEU A 115 0.29 17.33 1.02
C LEU A 115 -0.62 17.98 -0.02
N GLY A 116 -0.07 18.71 -1.01
CA GLY A 116 -0.84 19.45 -2.01
C GLY A 116 -1.84 18.56 -2.75
N VAL A 117 -1.38 17.50 -3.40
CA VAL A 117 -2.26 16.57 -4.14
C VAL A 117 -3.27 15.88 -3.22
N TRP A 118 -2.84 15.48 -2.01
CA TRP A 118 -3.71 14.82 -1.06
C TRP A 118 -4.87 15.74 -0.66
N SER A 119 -4.60 17.03 -0.45
CA SER A 119 -5.60 18.03 -0.07
C SER A 119 -6.69 18.28 -1.12
N ILE A 120 -6.44 17.94 -2.40
CA ILE A 120 -7.47 18.00 -3.46
C ILE A 120 -8.63 17.04 -3.15
N TYR A 121 -8.32 15.88 -2.57
CA TYR A 121 -9.30 14.82 -2.35
C TYR A 121 -9.83 14.78 -0.91
N THR A 122 -9.31 15.62 0.00
CA THR A 122 -9.75 15.63 1.39
C THR A 122 -9.46 16.99 2.06
N PRO A 123 -10.41 17.57 2.80
CA PRO A 123 -10.27 18.83 3.52
C PRO A 123 -9.34 18.70 4.73
N SER A 124 -9.13 17.48 5.24
CA SER A 124 -8.20 17.21 6.31
C SER A 124 -7.47 15.89 6.05
N VAL A 125 -6.21 16.01 5.61
CA VAL A 125 -5.32 14.87 5.35
C VAL A 125 -5.14 14.01 6.59
N THR A 126 -5.00 14.61 7.78
CA THR A 126 -4.84 13.88 9.04
C THR A 126 -6.02 12.96 9.33
N VAL A 127 -7.24 13.50 9.28
CA VAL A 127 -8.47 12.69 9.43
C VAL A 127 -8.53 11.60 8.37
N SER A 128 -8.16 11.92 7.13
CA SER A 128 -8.10 10.93 6.05
C SER A 128 -7.19 9.74 6.40
N VAL A 129 -5.96 10.02 6.84
CA VAL A 129 -4.98 8.99 7.19
C VAL A 129 -5.46 8.17 8.39
N LEU A 130 -6.06 8.81 9.40
CA LEU A 130 -6.64 8.12 10.56
C LEU A 130 -7.80 7.20 10.16
N MET A 131 -8.65 7.62 9.23
CA MET A 131 -9.73 6.77 8.72
C MET A 131 -9.19 5.60 7.90
N ALA A 132 -8.19 5.84 7.04
CA ALA A 132 -7.57 4.81 6.22
C ALA A 132 -6.86 3.74 7.08
N LEU A 133 -6.06 4.16 8.05
CA LEU A 133 -5.24 3.27 8.87
C LEU A 133 -5.91 2.84 10.18
N GLY A 134 -7.08 3.39 10.53
CA GLY A 134 -7.71 3.22 11.84
C GLY A 134 -7.85 1.76 12.25
N LEU A 135 -8.45 0.92 11.40
CA LEU A 135 -8.61 -0.50 11.72
C LEU A 135 -7.25 -1.25 11.82
N PRO A 136 -6.36 -1.22 10.81
CA PRO A 136 -5.05 -1.87 10.93
C PRO A 136 -4.22 -1.39 12.12
N PHE A 137 -4.32 -0.11 12.46
CA PHE A 137 -3.65 0.49 13.60
C PHE A 137 -4.22 -0.05 14.92
N LEU A 138 -5.54 -0.07 15.09
CA LEU A 138 -6.18 -0.62 16.29
C LEU A 138 -5.88 -2.12 16.45
N ILE A 139 -5.93 -2.91 15.37
CA ILE A 139 -5.52 -4.33 15.42
C ILE A 139 -4.05 -4.44 15.85
N THR A 140 -3.17 -3.61 15.29
CA THR A 140 -1.75 -3.60 15.66
C THR A 140 -1.53 -3.24 17.12
N LEU A 141 -2.28 -2.28 17.65
CA LEU A 141 -2.19 -1.83 19.04
C LEU A 141 -2.70 -2.90 20.01
N PHE A 142 -3.91 -3.42 19.80
CA PHE A 142 -4.50 -4.41 20.70
C PHE A 142 -3.89 -5.81 20.57
N ASN A 143 -3.25 -6.12 19.43
CA ASN A 143 -2.59 -7.39 19.18
C ASN A 143 -1.05 -7.27 19.10
N TYR A 144 -0.48 -6.26 19.75
CA TYR A 144 0.93 -5.89 19.58
C TYR A 144 1.91 -7.05 19.83
N GLN A 145 1.63 -7.89 20.82
CA GLN A 145 2.50 -9.02 21.18
C GLN A 145 2.60 -10.08 20.07
N SER A 146 1.53 -10.28 19.31
CA SER A 146 1.55 -11.17 18.15
C SER A 146 2.13 -10.46 16.93
N VAL A 147 1.68 -9.22 16.68
CA VAL A 147 2.08 -8.41 15.52
C VAL A 147 3.59 -8.16 15.48
N LYS A 148 4.24 -7.89 16.62
CA LYS A 148 5.70 -7.70 16.66
C LYS A 148 6.50 -8.92 16.19
N LYS A 149 5.92 -10.12 16.26
CA LYS A 149 6.51 -11.38 15.78
C LYS A 149 6.20 -11.66 14.31
N ASN A 150 5.17 -11.03 13.75
CA ASN A 150 4.73 -11.24 12.38
C ASN A 150 5.54 -10.37 11.40
N GLU A 151 6.46 -10.99 10.66
CA GLU A 151 7.31 -10.28 9.68
C GLU A 151 6.50 -9.68 8.51
N TYR A 152 5.36 -10.27 8.14
CA TYR A 152 4.50 -9.74 7.07
C TYR A 152 3.89 -8.40 7.46
N ILE A 153 3.38 -8.28 8.69
CA ILE A 153 2.81 -7.01 9.17
C ILE A 153 3.90 -5.94 9.32
N LYS A 154 5.08 -6.30 9.85
CA LYS A 154 6.20 -5.35 9.96
C LYS A 154 6.65 -4.82 8.61
N PHE A 155 6.78 -5.70 7.62
CA PHE A 155 7.14 -5.29 6.27
C PHE A 155 6.04 -4.44 5.63
N SER A 156 4.76 -4.78 5.82
CA SER A 156 3.64 -3.96 5.34
C SER A 156 3.58 -2.58 5.98
N TRP A 157 3.92 -2.43 7.26
CA TRP A 157 4.04 -1.11 7.89
C TRP A 157 5.16 -0.27 7.28
N LEU A 158 6.28 -0.87 6.87
CA LEU A 158 7.33 -0.17 6.12
C LEU A 158 6.83 0.27 4.74
N LEU A 159 6.08 -0.57 4.04
CA LEU A 159 5.46 -0.20 2.76
C LEU A 159 4.48 0.97 2.93
N VAL A 160 3.66 0.97 3.98
CA VAL A 160 2.75 2.08 4.32
C VAL A 160 3.52 3.36 4.61
N LEU A 161 4.61 3.29 5.38
CA LEU A 161 5.45 4.45 5.70
C LEU A 161 6.03 5.09 4.43
N PHE A 162 6.64 4.29 3.56
CA PHE A 162 7.22 4.83 2.32
C PHE A 162 6.17 5.28 1.32
N ALA A 163 5.01 4.61 1.26
CA ALA A 163 3.89 5.06 0.46
C ALA A 163 3.30 6.38 0.96
N PHE A 164 3.20 6.56 2.27
CA PHE A 164 2.79 7.81 2.89
C PHE A 164 3.75 8.93 2.53
N ILE A 165 5.07 8.73 2.74
CA ILE A 165 6.08 9.74 2.40
C ILE A 165 6.03 10.09 0.91
N LEU A 166 5.93 9.08 0.04
CA LEU A 166 5.88 9.28 -1.40
C LEU A 166 4.67 10.13 -1.80
N PHE A 167 3.48 9.78 -1.33
CA PHE A 167 2.25 10.51 -1.67
C PHE A 167 2.16 11.88 -0.97
N ALA A 168 2.73 12.01 0.23
CA ALA A 168 2.74 13.25 0.98
C ALA A 168 3.72 14.28 0.41
N CYS A 169 4.83 13.86 -0.21
CA CYS A 169 5.90 14.78 -0.60
C CYS A 169 6.02 15.01 -2.10
N PHE A 170 5.54 14.09 -2.95
CA PHE A 170 5.79 14.12 -4.38
C PHE A 170 4.50 14.14 -5.19
N ALA A 171 4.53 14.92 -6.27
CA ALA A 171 3.44 15.05 -7.22
C ALA A 171 3.97 15.10 -8.66
N GLU A 172 3.14 14.72 -9.63
CA GLU A 172 3.41 15.02 -11.04
C GLU A 172 3.00 16.47 -11.30
N GLY A 173 3.81 17.23 -12.02
CA GLY A 173 3.51 18.61 -12.41
C GLY A 173 2.56 18.69 -13.62
N GLY A 174 2.07 19.90 -13.88
CA GLY A 174 1.22 20.20 -15.04
C GLY A 174 -0.17 19.57 -14.95
N GLU A 175 -0.70 19.14 -16.09
CA GLU A 175 -2.06 18.57 -16.22
C GLU A 175 -2.27 17.29 -15.37
N ARG A 176 -1.18 16.59 -15.02
CA ARG A 176 -1.23 15.31 -14.29
C ARG A 176 -1.19 15.49 -12.77
N TYR A 177 -1.14 16.72 -12.28
CA TYR A 177 -1.11 17.02 -10.85
C TYR A 177 -2.34 16.46 -10.11
N SER A 178 -3.52 16.63 -10.70
CA SER A 178 -4.78 16.11 -10.16
C SER A 178 -5.03 14.62 -10.48
N ASP A 179 -4.10 13.91 -11.11
CA ASP A 179 -4.21 12.45 -11.30
C ASP A 179 -3.77 11.69 -10.05
N GLY A 180 -2.92 12.31 -9.23
CA GLY A 180 -2.44 11.74 -7.98
C GLY A 180 -1.75 10.38 -8.14
N ASN A 181 -0.91 10.22 -9.16
CA ASN A 181 -0.29 8.93 -9.51
C ASN A 181 0.55 8.32 -8.37
N PHE A 182 1.14 9.12 -7.48
CA PHE A 182 1.85 8.60 -6.31
C PHE A 182 0.93 7.98 -5.25
N SER A 183 -0.38 8.29 -5.26
CA SER A 183 -1.37 7.66 -4.38
C SER A 183 -1.57 6.16 -4.66
N TRP A 184 -1.21 5.67 -5.86
CA TRP A 184 -1.35 4.24 -6.18
C TRP A 184 -0.53 3.35 -5.25
N SER A 185 0.66 3.83 -4.84
CA SER A 185 1.49 3.16 -3.84
C SER A 185 0.83 3.14 -2.46
N TRP A 186 0.14 4.22 -2.08
CA TRP A 186 -0.65 4.31 -0.85
C TRP A 186 -1.76 3.26 -0.84
N HIS A 187 -2.58 3.21 -1.88
CA HIS A 187 -3.64 2.20 -2.02
C HIS A 187 -3.13 0.76 -1.97
N LEU A 188 -2.00 0.49 -2.63
CA LEU A 188 -1.38 -0.83 -2.64
C LEU A 188 -0.92 -1.25 -1.23
N SER A 189 -0.23 -0.35 -0.53
CA SER A 189 0.24 -0.60 0.83
C SER A 189 -0.91 -0.80 1.83
N LEU A 190 -2.02 -0.05 1.67
CA LEU A 190 -3.24 -0.23 2.43
C LEU A 190 -3.83 -1.64 2.22
N SER A 191 -3.89 -2.14 0.98
CA SER A 191 -4.37 -3.50 0.73
C SER A 191 -3.58 -4.55 1.52
N PHE A 192 -2.25 -4.41 1.60
CA PHE A 192 -1.41 -5.37 2.31
C PHE A 192 -1.54 -5.29 3.82
N ILE A 193 -1.51 -4.08 4.38
CA ILE A 193 -1.63 -3.95 5.84
C ILE A 193 -3.01 -4.42 6.32
N TYR A 194 -4.09 -4.12 5.59
CA TYR A 194 -5.42 -4.67 5.89
C TYR A 194 -5.43 -6.20 5.82
N LEU A 195 -4.92 -6.78 4.74
CA LEU A 195 -4.89 -8.23 4.58
C LEU A 195 -4.17 -8.93 5.74
N PHE A 196 -2.93 -8.51 6.06
CA PHE A 196 -2.15 -9.19 7.08
C PHE A 196 -2.66 -8.93 8.51
N THR A 197 -3.15 -7.72 8.80
CA THR A 197 -3.75 -7.43 10.11
C THR A 197 -5.05 -8.18 10.33
N ILE A 198 -5.91 -8.31 9.30
CA ILE A 198 -7.15 -9.09 9.40
C ILE A 198 -6.85 -10.58 9.62
N ILE A 199 -5.89 -11.15 8.88
CA ILE A 199 -5.45 -12.53 9.10
C ILE A 199 -4.96 -12.71 10.55
N GLU A 200 -4.19 -11.76 11.07
CA GLU A 200 -3.65 -11.81 12.43
C GLU A 200 -4.72 -11.60 13.50
N PHE A 201 -5.72 -10.74 13.25
CA PHE A 201 -6.89 -10.58 14.10
C PHE A 201 -7.64 -11.91 14.24
N PHE A 202 -7.94 -12.60 13.13
CA PHE A 202 -8.64 -13.88 13.18
C PHE A 202 -7.83 -15.00 13.84
N LYS A 203 -6.50 -15.02 13.66
CA LYS A 203 -5.61 -15.96 14.38
C LYS A 203 -5.65 -15.78 15.89
N GLN A 204 -5.78 -14.54 16.36
CA GLN A 204 -5.77 -14.18 17.77
C GLN A 204 -7.18 -13.94 18.33
N TYR A 205 -8.23 -14.23 17.54
CA TYR A 205 -9.62 -13.83 17.83
C TYR A 205 -10.13 -14.34 19.19
N PHE A 206 -9.85 -15.60 19.51
CA PHE A 206 -10.28 -16.20 20.79
C PHE A 206 -9.36 -15.86 21.97
N LEU A 207 -8.17 -15.31 21.71
CA LEU A 207 -7.20 -14.91 22.72
C LEU A 207 -7.40 -13.45 23.17
N MET A 208 -8.13 -12.65 22.39
CA MET A 208 -8.46 -11.26 22.72
C MET A 208 -9.60 -11.16 23.74
N PRO A 209 -9.60 -10.14 24.62
CA PRO A 209 -10.74 -9.80 25.45
C PRO A 209 -12.00 -9.57 24.59
N ALA A 210 -13.15 -10.02 25.07
CA ALA A 210 -14.42 -9.94 24.35
C ALA A 210 -14.75 -8.51 23.88
N VAL A 211 -14.50 -7.50 24.73
CA VAL A 211 -14.73 -6.08 24.40
C VAL A 211 -13.92 -5.68 23.16
N VAL A 212 -12.60 -5.90 23.17
CA VAL A 212 -11.71 -5.58 22.04
C VAL A 212 -12.14 -6.32 20.78
N ARG A 213 -12.40 -7.62 20.90
CA ARG A 213 -12.79 -8.49 19.80
C ARG A 213 -14.06 -8.02 19.11
N TYR A 214 -15.12 -7.77 19.88
CA TYR A 214 -16.40 -7.34 19.33
C TYR A 214 -16.35 -5.90 18.80
N SER A 215 -15.60 -5.01 19.43
CA SER A 215 -15.38 -3.65 18.90
C SER A 215 -14.66 -3.66 17.55
N LEU A 216 -13.57 -4.42 17.41
CA LEU A 216 -12.84 -4.54 16.14
C LEU A 216 -13.71 -5.21 15.06
N LEU A 217 -14.47 -6.25 15.42
CA LEU A 217 -15.40 -6.89 14.50
C LEU A 217 -16.51 -5.93 14.04
N ALA A 218 -17.06 -5.12 14.94
CA ALA A 218 -18.07 -4.13 14.60
C ALA A 218 -17.53 -3.08 13.62
N ILE A 219 -16.30 -2.58 13.84
CA ILE A 219 -15.63 -1.66 12.91
C ILE A 219 -15.44 -2.32 11.54
N MET A 220 -14.98 -3.57 11.50
CA MET A 220 -14.82 -4.33 10.25
C MET A 220 -16.14 -4.50 9.50
N LEU A 221 -17.20 -4.92 10.20
CA LEU A 221 -18.53 -5.08 9.61
C LEU A 221 -19.09 -3.75 9.11
N TYR A 222 -18.85 -2.66 9.83
CA TYR A 222 -19.21 -1.32 9.39
C TYR A 222 -18.48 -0.92 8.10
N GLN A 223 -17.17 -1.17 8.00
CA GLN A 223 -16.41 -0.91 6.77
C GLN A 223 -16.93 -1.72 5.57
N VAL A 224 -17.31 -2.99 5.79
CA VAL A 224 -17.92 -3.83 4.76
C VAL A 224 -19.29 -3.28 4.36
N TYR A 225 -20.11 -2.87 5.32
CA TYR A 225 -21.41 -2.25 5.07
C TYR A 225 -21.28 -0.97 4.23
N VAL A 226 -20.36 -0.07 4.59
CA VAL A 226 -20.10 1.15 3.82
C VAL A 226 -19.64 0.82 2.39
N GLY A 227 -18.75 -0.16 2.23
CA GLY A 227 -18.30 -0.60 0.91
C GLY A 227 -19.44 -1.21 0.06
N TRP A 228 -20.32 -1.98 0.68
CA TRP A 228 -21.49 -2.55 0.02
C TRP A 228 -22.50 -1.48 -0.39
N TYR A 229 -22.80 -0.53 0.50
CA TYR A 229 -23.67 0.62 0.21
C TYR A 229 -23.15 1.39 -1.00
N PHE A 230 -21.85 1.72 -1.01
CA PHE A 230 -21.22 2.40 -2.14
C PHE A 230 -21.35 1.61 -3.45
N LEU A 231 -21.17 0.29 -3.42
CA LEU A 231 -21.33 -0.57 -4.60
C LEU A 231 -22.77 -0.53 -5.15
N VAL A 232 -23.77 -0.63 -4.27
CA VAL A 232 -25.18 -0.62 -4.66
C VAL A 232 -25.56 0.72 -5.28
N GLU A 233 -25.16 1.83 -4.67
CA GLU A 233 -25.44 3.17 -5.19
C GLU A 233 -24.75 3.41 -6.54
N MET A 234 -23.53 2.88 -6.73
CA MET A 234 -22.85 2.93 -8.01
C MET A 234 -23.60 2.12 -9.10
N ILE A 235 -24.16 0.96 -8.76
CA ILE A 235 -25.01 0.16 -9.67
C ILE A 235 -26.30 0.92 -10.01
N ASN A 236 -26.85 1.67 -9.06
CA ASN A 236 -28.02 2.52 -9.25
C ASN A 236 -27.73 3.81 -10.04
N GLY A 237 -26.49 4.02 -10.48
CA GLY A 237 -26.10 5.17 -11.30
C GLY A 237 -25.84 6.45 -10.50
N VAL A 238 -25.72 6.38 -9.17
CA VAL A 238 -25.35 7.54 -8.36
C VAL A 238 -23.87 7.85 -8.56
N ALA A 239 -23.60 9.02 -9.15
CA ALA A 239 -22.25 9.54 -9.27
C ALA A 239 -21.83 10.18 -7.94
N PHE A 240 -20.95 9.50 -7.21
CA PHE A 240 -20.27 10.09 -6.06
C PHE A 240 -19.21 11.08 -6.55
N ASN A 241 -19.61 12.33 -6.73
CA ASN A 241 -18.66 13.43 -6.84
C ASN A 241 -17.89 13.56 -5.52
N SER A 242 -16.64 14.02 -5.57
CA SER A 242 -15.80 14.28 -4.39
C SER A 242 -16.33 15.40 -3.47
N SER A 243 -17.57 15.83 -3.66
CA SER A 243 -18.30 16.75 -2.80
C SER A 243 -19.05 15.98 -1.70
N TYR A 244 -18.92 16.50 -0.48
CA TYR A 244 -19.41 15.98 0.80
C TYR A 244 -20.88 15.53 0.82
N ASP A 245 -21.70 16.08 -0.06
CA ASP A 245 -23.16 15.93 -0.10
C ASP A 245 -23.64 14.51 -0.47
N SER A 246 -22.73 13.60 -0.80
CA SER A 246 -23.05 12.25 -1.25
C SER A 246 -22.88 11.16 -0.17
N PHE A 247 -22.42 11.51 1.04
CA PHE A 247 -22.36 10.56 2.16
C PHE A 247 -23.47 10.84 3.19
N PRO A 248 -24.45 9.93 3.39
CA PRO A 248 -25.59 10.16 4.28
C PRO A 248 -25.25 10.25 5.79
N PHE A 249 -23.97 10.19 6.17
CA PHE A 249 -23.56 10.01 7.57
C PHE A 249 -22.50 10.99 8.10
N PHE A 250 -22.05 11.95 7.30
CA PHE A 250 -21.17 13.02 7.79
C PHE A 250 -21.82 14.39 7.55
N PHE A 251 -22.58 14.80 8.59
CA PHE A 251 -23.21 16.11 8.80
C PHE A 251 -24.45 16.42 7.95
N GLY A 252 -25.60 16.49 8.65
CA GLY A 252 -26.53 17.60 8.45
C GLY A 252 -26.08 18.82 9.23
#